data_AF-A0A7Y5QVV0-F1
#
_entry.id   AF-A0A7Y5QVV0-F1
#
_cell.length_a   1.000
_cell.length_b   1.000
_cell.length_c   1.000
_cell.angle_alpha   90.00
_cell.angle_beta   90.00
_cell.angle_gamma   90.00
#
_symmetry.space_group_name_H-M   'P 1'
#
loop_
_entity.id
_entity.type
_entity.pdbx_description
1 polymer ?
#
loop_
_entity_poly.entity_id
_entity_poly.type
_entity_poly.pdbx_seq_one_letter_code
_entity_poly.pdbx_strand_id
1 'polypeptide(L)'
;MKPSAGNPVIVPDARSIFRSPVSDSVVRWEEYATFNPAAVVRGDSVYLLYRAEDASGERKIGAHTSRLGLAASGDGIHFTRRAQPVLYPDRDAQQGNEWPGGVEDPRIVETGDGRYVLTYTQWNRDVPRLAVASSTDLVTWTKHGPAFAAVDSGKYLRLESKSGAILCRVVGDHLVATKVNGKYWMYFDVPDILIATSDDLIHWTPLEDDNGKPLKVLSPRPGWFDSWLVEGGPPAILTSRGIVLLYNAGNSATHGDPRLPTHVYAGGQALFDARNPVRLIARTREPFIRPTEPYERSGQYVEGTTFVEGLVPFRGRWLLYYGTADSRVGVATWAPKGRKR
;
A
#
# COMPACT_ATOMS: atom_id res chain seq x y z
N MET A 1 5.36 -12.02 14.58
CA MET A 1 6.14 -11.34 15.64
C MET A 1 6.96 -10.24 15.02
N LYS A 2 7.10 -9.10 15.69
CA LYS A 2 8.01 -8.03 15.28
C LYS A 2 9.42 -8.39 15.79
N PRO A 3 10.45 -8.49 14.93
CA PRO A 3 11.82 -8.71 15.41
C PRO A 3 12.24 -7.60 16.38
N SER A 4 12.89 -7.98 17.48
CA SER A 4 13.38 -7.03 18.49
C SER A 4 14.62 -6.26 18.03
N ALA A 5 15.36 -6.78 17.05
CA ALA A 5 16.49 -6.13 16.40
C ALA A 5 16.17 -5.86 14.92
N GLY A 6 16.69 -4.75 14.40
CA GLY A 6 16.55 -4.34 13.00
C GLY A 6 15.31 -3.49 12.69
N ASN A 7 14.31 -3.44 13.57
CA ASN A 7 13.24 -2.45 13.48
C ASN A 7 13.65 -1.13 14.14
N PRO A 8 13.24 0.03 13.59
CA PRO A 8 12.65 0.22 12.26
C PRO A 8 13.67 -0.05 11.14
N VAL A 9 13.23 -0.72 10.05
CA VAL A 9 14.10 -1.20 8.96
C VAL A 9 14.48 -0.11 7.95
N ILE A 10 13.67 0.95 7.84
CA ILE A 10 13.97 2.16 7.07
C ILE A 10 13.63 3.38 7.94
N VAL A 11 14.54 4.35 7.96
CA VAL A 11 14.40 5.62 8.68
C VAL A 11 14.80 6.81 7.79
N PRO A 12 14.29 8.03 8.07
CA PRO A 12 14.66 9.22 7.31
C PRO A 12 16.17 9.48 7.33
N ASP A 13 16.70 10.05 6.24
CA ASP A 13 18.11 10.47 6.12
C ASP A 13 18.20 11.86 5.48
N ALA A 14 18.50 12.88 6.29
CA ALA A 14 18.60 14.26 5.84
C ALA A 14 19.82 14.58 4.95
N ARG A 15 20.71 13.59 4.73
CA ARG A 15 21.87 13.70 3.82
C ARG A 15 21.52 13.29 2.39
N SER A 16 20.42 12.57 2.20
CA SER A 16 20.00 12.07 0.89
C SER A 16 19.43 13.20 0.05
N ILE A 17 20.13 13.53 -1.04
CA ILE A 17 19.76 14.62 -1.95
C ILE A 17 19.35 14.11 -3.32
N PHE A 18 18.43 14.82 -3.96
CA PHE A 18 17.93 14.52 -5.29
C PHE A 18 17.67 15.83 -6.05
N ARG A 19 18.02 15.89 -7.34
CA ARG A 19 17.63 17.02 -8.20
C ARG A 19 16.23 16.74 -8.75
N SER A 20 15.24 17.42 -8.19
CA SER A 20 13.84 17.33 -8.58
C SER A 20 13.64 17.95 -9.97
N PRO A 21 13.19 17.19 -10.98
CA PRO A 21 13.03 17.71 -12.35
C PRO A 21 11.87 18.70 -12.49
N VAL A 22 10.79 18.54 -11.71
CA VAL A 22 9.63 19.45 -11.78
C VAL A 22 10.00 20.85 -11.28
N SER A 23 10.75 20.94 -10.17
CA SER A 23 11.15 22.22 -9.55
C SER A 23 12.54 22.71 -9.98
N ASP A 24 13.31 21.89 -10.70
CA ASP A 24 14.73 22.11 -11.04
C ASP A 24 15.60 22.53 -9.83
N SER A 25 15.38 21.86 -8.70
CA SER A 25 16.04 22.17 -7.43
C SER A 25 16.59 20.91 -6.76
N VAL A 26 17.64 21.06 -5.95
CA VAL A 26 18.12 19.98 -5.08
C VAL A 26 17.26 19.94 -3.82
N VAL A 27 16.66 18.79 -3.55
CA VAL A 27 15.80 18.53 -2.40
C VAL A 27 16.39 17.42 -1.53
N ARG A 28 16.09 17.44 -0.23
CA ARG A 28 16.42 16.35 0.70
C ARG A 28 15.23 15.40 0.76
N TRP A 29 15.18 14.50 -0.22
CA TRP A 29 13.94 13.83 -0.64
C TRP A 29 13.36 12.82 0.37
N GLU A 30 14.15 12.42 1.37
CA GLU A 30 13.77 11.44 2.39
C GLU A 30 14.16 11.92 3.80
N GLU A 31 14.21 13.25 4.02
CA GLU A 31 14.62 13.82 5.31
C GLU A 31 13.51 13.81 6.37
N TYR A 32 12.24 13.90 5.95
CA TYR A 32 11.14 14.14 6.87
C TYR A 32 10.56 12.82 7.39
N ALA A 33 10.18 11.93 6.47
CA ALA A 33 9.54 10.66 6.79
C ALA A 33 9.85 9.60 5.71
N THR A 34 9.96 8.33 6.12
CA THR A 34 10.13 7.18 5.21
C THR A 34 9.25 6.01 5.65
N PHE A 35 8.13 5.76 4.99
CA PHE A 35 7.05 4.90 5.49
C PHE A 35 6.29 4.23 4.32
N ASN A 36 5.12 3.65 4.60
CA ASN A 36 4.17 3.09 3.62
C ASN A 36 4.83 2.35 2.44
N PRO A 37 5.41 1.15 2.68
CA PRO A 37 6.20 0.47 1.67
C PRO A 37 5.44 -0.60 0.89
N ALA A 38 5.69 -0.68 -0.41
CA ALA A 38 5.48 -1.90 -1.19
C ALA A 38 6.63 -2.88 -0.94
N ALA A 39 6.39 -4.17 -1.10
CA ALA A 39 7.42 -5.21 -1.00
C ALA A 39 7.29 -6.26 -2.10
N VAL A 40 8.42 -6.69 -2.67
CA VAL A 40 8.49 -7.76 -3.67
C VAL A 40 9.77 -8.57 -3.51
N VAL A 41 9.78 -9.83 -3.93
CA VAL A 41 10.99 -10.67 -3.97
C VAL A 41 11.54 -10.69 -5.39
N ARG A 42 12.85 -10.49 -5.53
CA ARG A 42 13.56 -10.62 -6.81
C ARG A 42 14.89 -11.32 -6.57
N GLY A 43 15.07 -12.48 -7.19
CA GLY A 43 16.24 -13.32 -6.94
C GLY A 43 16.24 -13.82 -5.49
N ASP A 44 17.33 -13.57 -4.76
CA ASP A 44 17.54 -14.02 -3.39
C ASP A 44 17.24 -12.96 -2.32
N SER A 45 16.64 -11.84 -2.74
CA SER A 45 16.51 -10.61 -1.97
C SER A 45 15.09 -10.06 -1.97
N VAL A 46 14.71 -9.41 -0.87
CA VAL A 46 13.50 -8.60 -0.76
C VAL A 46 13.82 -7.18 -1.19
N TYR A 47 12.93 -6.58 -1.98
CA TYR A 47 12.98 -5.19 -2.39
C TYR A 47 11.80 -4.43 -1.77
N LEU A 48 12.08 -3.24 -1.23
CA LEU A 48 11.07 -2.31 -0.75
C LEU A 48 11.03 -1.07 -1.64
N LEU A 49 9.82 -0.71 -2.09
CA LEU A 49 9.54 0.64 -2.58
C LEU A 49 8.87 1.41 -1.45
N TYR A 50 9.60 2.32 -0.81
CA TYR A 50 9.10 3.05 0.36
C TYR A 50 8.74 4.49 0.00
N ARG A 51 7.60 4.97 0.51
CA ARG A 51 7.24 6.39 0.45
C ARG A 51 8.24 7.20 1.26
N ALA A 52 8.76 8.26 0.68
CA ALA A 52 9.66 9.20 1.30
C ALA A 52 9.15 10.63 1.10
N GLU A 53 9.12 11.40 2.18
CA GLU A 53 8.73 12.82 2.16
C GLU A 53 9.95 13.72 2.41
N ASP A 54 10.02 14.81 1.63
CA ASP A 54 10.90 15.94 1.93
C ASP A 54 10.28 16.89 2.97
N ALA A 55 11.03 17.88 3.46
CA ALA A 55 10.47 18.91 4.36
C ALA A 55 9.96 20.15 3.61
N SER A 56 9.42 20.01 2.39
CA SER A 56 9.00 21.16 1.56
C SER A 56 7.69 21.84 1.99
N GLY A 57 6.84 21.12 2.74
CA GLY A 57 5.52 21.56 3.16
C GLY A 57 5.46 22.20 4.54
N GLU A 58 4.28 22.72 4.89
CA GLU A 58 3.90 22.94 6.29
C GLU A 58 3.97 21.62 7.07
N ARG A 59 4.20 21.69 8.39
CA ARG A 59 4.21 20.50 9.27
C ARG A 59 2.80 19.93 9.49
N LYS A 60 2.19 19.43 8.41
CA LYS A 60 0.87 18.77 8.37
C LYS A 60 0.87 17.67 7.32
N ILE A 61 0.04 16.65 7.54
CA ILE A 61 -0.09 15.50 6.62
C ILE A 61 -0.51 15.97 5.22
N GLY A 62 0.13 15.43 4.19
CA GLY A 62 -0.18 15.71 2.79
C GLY A 62 0.35 17.05 2.25
N ALA A 63 1.17 17.78 3.02
CA ALA A 63 1.77 19.04 2.58
C ALA A 63 3.18 18.87 1.97
N HIS A 64 3.83 17.73 2.16
CA HIS A 64 5.16 17.43 1.63
C HIS A 64 5.09 16.85 0.21
N THR A 65 6.23 16.68 -0.47
CA THR A 65 6.28 15.96 -1.75
C THR A 65 6.77 14.54 -1.54
N SER A 66 5.89 13.58 -1.82
CA SER A 66 6.19 12.15 -1.73
C SER A 66 6.91 11.62 -2.97
N ARG A 67 7.94 10.80 -2.76
CA ARG A 67 8.68 10.05 -3.78
C ARG A 67 8.90 8.61 -3.30
N LEU A 68 9.15 7.67 -4.21
CA LEU A 68 9.43 6.29 -3.86
C LEU A 68 10.93 6.00 -3.89
N GLY A 69 11.49 5.66 -2.74
CA GLY A 69 12.83 5.09 -2.64
C GLY A 69 12.84 3.59 -2.95
N LEU A 70 14.01 3.03 -3.27
CA LEU A 70 14.20 1.60 -3.45
C LEU A 70 15.29 1.08 -2.53
N ALA A 71 15.00 0.01 -1.79
CA ALA A 71 15.97 -0.67 -0.95
C ALA A 71 15.94 -2.19 -1.16
N ALA A 72 17.08 -2.85 -1.01
CA ALA A 72 17.23 -4.30 -1.14
C ALA A 72 17.78 -4.92 0.15
N SER A 73 17.33 -6.14 0.47
CA SER A 73 17.79 -6.89 1.64
C SER A 73 17.84 -8.39 1.36
N GLY A 74 18.97 -9.01 1.67
CA GLY A 74 19.14 -10.46 1.58
C GLY A 74 18.54 -11.23 2.76
N ASP A 75 18.19 -10.57 3.86
CA ASP A 75 17.58 -11.19 5.05
C ASP A 75 16.16 -10.67 5.37
N GLY A 76 15.72 -9.63 4.66
CA GLY A 76 14.42 -8.97 4.85
C GLY A 76 14.37 -8.03 6.06
N ILE A 77 15.52 -7.70 6.67
CA ILE A 77 15.61 -6.86 7.87
C ILE A 77 16.63 -5.73 7.67
N HIS A 78 17.82 -6.03 7.17
CA HIS A 78 18.87 -5.04 6.95
C HIS A 78 18.89 -4.61 5.49
N PHE A 79 18.58 -3.35 5.23
CA PHE A 79 18.38 -2.83 3.88
C PHE A 79 19.51 -1.92 3.40
N THR A 80 19.91 -2.11 2.15
CA THR A 80 20.75 -1.15 1.41
C THR A 80 19.87 -0.34 0.47
N ARG A 81 19.88 0.98 0.62
CA ARG A 81 19.06 1.93 -0.14
C ARG A 81 19.79 2.43 -1.38
N ARG A 82 19.05 2.69 -2.45
CA ARG A 82 19.54 3.54 -3.55
C ARG A 82 19.61 4.99 -3.08
N ALA A 83 20.59 5.74 -3.59
CA ALA A 83 20.77 7.15 -3.25
C ALA A 83 19.66 8.06 -3.81
N GLN A 84 18.99 7.64 -4.88
CA GLN A 84 17.97 8.41 -5.58
C GLN A 84 16.62 7.66 -5.57
N PRO A 85 15.50 8.39 -5.54
CA PRO A 85 14.18 7.79 -5.71
C PRO A 85 14.03 7.18 -7.11
N VAL A 86 13.19 6.17 -7.23
CA VAL A 86 12.93 5.43 -8.48
C VAL A 86 11.59 5.79 -9.11
N LEU A 87 10.66 6.37 -8.34
CA LEU A 87 9.43 6.95 -8.86
C LEU A 87 9.18 8.28 -8.15
N TYR A 88 8.89 9.31 -8.92
CA TYR A 88 8.73 10.68 -8.43
C TYR A 88 7.92 11.51 -9.44
N PRO A 89 7.33 12.64 -9.03
CA PRO A 89 6.75 13.60 -9.98
C PRO A 89 7.82 14.09 -10.95
N ASP A 90 7.51 14.06 -12.23
CA ASP A 90 8.41 14.49 -13.31
C ASP A 90 7.66 15.43 -14.29
N ARG A 91 8.39 16.02 -15.24
CA ARG A 91 7.85 16.76 -16.38
C ARG A 91 7.35 15.78 -17.45
N ASP A 92 6.40 14.95 -17.06
CA ASP A 92 5.78 13.92 -17.88
C ASP A 92 4.25 14.14 -18.00
N ALA A 93 3.56 13.21 -18.65
CA ALA A 93 2.11 13.28 -18.84
C ALA A 93 1.30 13.27 -17.52
N GLN A 94 1.90 12.87 -16.40
CA GLN A 94 1.26 12.76 -15.09
C GLN A 94 1.51 13.95 -14.16
N GLN A 95 2.32 14.93 -14.59
CA GLN A 95 2.66 16.10 -13.76
C GLN A 95 1.44 16.77 -13.13
N GLY A 96 0.33 16.93 -13.87
CA GLY A 96 -0.89 17.58 -13.38
C GLY A 96 -1.64 16.80 -12.27
N ASN A 97 -1.38 15.49 -12.16
CA ASN A 97 -1.96 14.62 -11.14
C ASN A 97 -1.05 14.45 -9.92
N GLU A 98 0.27 14.64 -10.09
CA GLU A 98 1.29 14.32 -9.09
C GLU A 98 1.97 15.53 -8.45
N TRP A 99 1.86 16.72 -9.04
CA TRP A 99 2.51 17.91 -8.50
C TRP A 99 1.51 18.80 -7.76
N PRO A 100 1.85 19.33 -6.56
CA PRO A 100 3.12 19.19 -5.82
C PRO A 100 3.15 18.08 -4.76
N GLY A 101 2.10 17.28 -4.62
CA GLY A 101 1.97 16.33 -3.50
C GLY A 101 2.77 15.05 -3.64
N GLY A 102 2.97 14.54 -4.85
CA GLY A 102 3.87 13.44 -5.11
C GLY A 102 3.22 12.16 -5.63
N VAL A 103 3.99 11.09 -5.44
CA VAL A 103 3.58 9.70 -5.62
C VAL A 103 3.61 9.00 -4.26
N GLU A 104 2.48 8.45 -3.83
CA GLU A 104 2.27 7.96 -2.46
C GLU A 104 1.87 6.49 -2.42
N ASP A 105 2.09 5.86 -1.27
CA ASP A 105 1.48 4.60 -0.82
C ASP A 105 1.47 3.48 -1.89
N PRO A 106 2.65 3.00 -2.32
CA PRO A 106 2.78 1.98 -3.34
C PRO A 106 2.40 0.57 -2.88
N ARG A 107 1.70 -0.19 -3.73
CA ARG A 107 1.55 -1.66 -3.63
C ARG A 107 1.97 -2.31 -4.94
N ILE A 108 2.61 -3.46 -4.88
CA ILE A 108 3.27 -4.08 -6.04
C ILE A 108 2.91 -5.55 -6.20
N VAL A 109 2.72 -5.98 -7.44
CA VAL A 109 2.47 -7.37 -7.83
C VAL A 109 3.30 -7.74 -9.06
N GLU A 110 3.52 -9.03 -9.27
CA GLU A 110 4.14 -9.56 -10.49
C GLU A 110 3.08 -10.09 -11.46
N THR A 111 3.32 -9.93 -12.76
CA THR A 111 2.55 -10.59 -13.81
C THR A 111 3.11 -11.99 -14.08
N GLY A 112 2.35 -12.83 -14.79
CA GLY A 112 2.80 -14.18 -15.14
C GLY A 112 4.06 -14.23 -16.02
N ASP A 113 4.37 -13.15 -16.73
CA ASP A 113 5.56 -12.93 -17.57
C ASP A 113 6.69 -12.16 -16.84
N GLY A 114 6.55 -11.90 -15.53
CA GLY A 114 7.63 -11.34 -14.70
C GLY A 114 7.76 -9.82 -14.75
N ARG A 115 6.76 -9.09 -15.27
CA ARG A 115 6.66 -7.63 -15.15
C ARG A 115 6.09 -7.26 -13.79
N TYR A 116 6.54 -6.15 -13.23
CA TYR A 116 5.99 -5.56 -12.01
C TYR A 116 4.88 -4.58 -12.36
N VAL A 117 3.76 -4.65 -11.65
CA VAL A 117 2.67 -3.68 -11.69
C VAL A 117 2.56 -3.05 -10.31
N LEU A 118 2.64 -1.73 -10.28
CA LEU A 118 2.56 -0.90 -9.09
C LEU A 118 1.24 -0.12 -9.11
N THR A 119 0.48 -0.21 -8.04
CA THR A 119 -0.57 0.76 -7.74
C THR A 119 -0.03 1.78 -6.75
N TYR A 120 -0.36 3.05 -6.92
CA TYR A 120 0.09 4.14 -6.06
C TYR A 120 -0.91 5.29 -6.13
N THR A 121 -0.78 6.27 -5.24
CA THR A 121 -1.61 7.47 -5.27
C THR A 121 -0.87 8.64 -5.91
N GLN A 122 -1.48 9.27 -6.91
CA GLN A 122 -1.06 10.56 -7.44
C GLN A 122 -1.70 11.65 -6.59
N TRP A 123 -0.89 12.57 -6.05
CA TRP A 123 -1.37 13.65 -5.21
C TRP A 123 -0.98 15.03 -5.76
N ASN A 124 -1.95 15.83 -6.17
CA ASN A 124 -1.75 17.20 -6.67
C ASN A 124 -2.23 18.29 -5.70
N ARG A 125 -2.53 17.93 -4.45
CA ARG A 125 -3.19 18.79 -3.45
C ARG A 125 -4.64 19.16 -3.75
N ASP A 126 -5.29 18.47 -4.67
CA ASP A 126 -6.71 18.62 -5.00
C ASP A 126 -7.43 17.27 -4.91
N VAL A 127 -7.09 16.28 -5.76
CA VAL A 127 -7.73 14.96 -5.74
C VAL A 127 -6.67 13.86 -5.65
N PRO A 128 -6.69 12.99 -4.63
CA PRO A 128 -5.88 11.78 -4.62
C PRO A 128 -6.46 10.80 -5.65
N ARG A 129 -5.61 10.31 -6.56
CA ARG A 129 -6.02 9.36 -7.59
C ARG A 129 -5.22 8.07 -7.50
N LEU A 130 -5.91 6.94 -7.47
CA LEU A 130 -5.28 5.64 -7.63
C LEU A 130 -4.77 5.54 -9.07
N ALA A 131 -3.48 5.27 -9.23
CA ALA A 131 -2.78 5.20 -10.50
C ALA A 131 -1.98 3.92 -10.64
N VAL A 132 -1.57 3.63 -11.86
CA VAL A 132 -0.80 2.43 -12.20
C VAL A 132 0.53 2.80 -12.85
N ALA A 133 1.60 2.12 -12.45
CA ALA A 133 2.88 2.12 -13.15
C ALA A 133 3.37 0.68 -13.36
N SER A 134 4.23 0.45 -14.35
CA SER A 134 4.87 -0.85 -14.54
C SER A 134 6.36 -0.77 -14.79
N SER A 135 7.08 -1.82 -14.41
CA SER A 135 8.54 -1.92 -14.55
C SER A 135 8.96 -3.37 -14.77
N THR A 136 10.13 -3.61 -15.33
CA THR A 136 10.78 -4.93 -15.41
C THR A 136 11.99 -5.04 -14.50
N ASP A 137 12.43 -3.94 -13.87
CA ASP A 137 13.67 -3.87 -13.11
C ASP A 137 13.56 -3.16 -11.75
N LEU A 138 12.35 -2.68 -11.39
CA LEU A 138 12.02 -1.91 -10.18
C LEU A 138 12.63 -0.49 -10.13
N VAL A 139 13.36 -0.07 -11.15
CA VAL A 139 14.10 1.18 -11.19
C VAL A 139 13.51 2.11 -12.24
N THR A 140 13.28 1.61 -13.45
CA THR A 140 12.67 2.36 -14.55
C THR A 140 11.19 2.02 -14.63
N TRP A 141 10.35 3.04 -14.47
CA TRP A 141 8.90 2.91 -14.40
C TRP A 141 8.22 3.63 -15.56
N THR A 142 7.27 2.95 -16.20
CA THR A 142 6.30 3.56 -17.11
C THR A 142 5.04 3.89 -16.33
N LYS A 143 4.69 5.18 -16.22
CA LYS A 143 3.44 5.63 -15.60
C LYS A 143 2.30 5.56 -16.62
N HIS A 144 1.22 4.86 -16.25
CA HIS A 144 0.02 4.72 -17.09
C HIS A 144 -1.09 5.70 -16.68
N GLY A 145 -0.92 6.42 -15.57
CA GLY A 145 -1.86 7.40 -15.05
C GLY A 145 -2.98 6.80 -14.20
N PRO A 146 -4.07 7.56 -13.96
CA PRO A 146 -5.15 7.13 -13.08
C PRO A 146 -5.80 5.83 -13.58
N ALA A 147 -5.96 4.86 -12.66
CA ALA A 147 -6.43 3.51 -12.95
C ALA A 147 -7.82 3.49 -13.61
N PHE A 148 -8.66 4.48 -13.30
CA PHE A 148 -10.05 4.57 -13.73
C PHE A 148 -10.29 5.62 -14.84
N ALA A 149 -9.23 6.14 -15.46
CA ALA A 149 -9.33 7.24 -16.43
C ALA A 149 -10.14 6.89 -17.68
N ALA A 150 -10.08 5.63 -18.14
CA ALA A 150 -10.71 5.19 -19.37
C ALA A 150 -12.22 4.87 -19.23
N VAL A 151 -12.76 4.85 -18.01
CA VAL A 151 -14.16 4.45 -17.76
C VAL A 151 -15.11 5.58 -18.12
N ASP A 152 -16.09 5.29 -18.98
CA ASP A 152 -17.22 6.16 -19.33
C ASP A 152 -16.84 7.63 -19.58
N SER A 153 -15.83 7.86 -20.43
CA SER A 153 -15.31 9.21 -20.73
C SER A 153 -14.81 9.98 -19.51
N GLY A 154 -14.28 9.27 -18.51
CA GLY A 154 -13.68 9.85 -17.31
C GLY A 154 -14.63 10.01 -16.12
N LYS A 155 -15.71 9.21 -16.05
CA LYS A 155 -16.68 9.20 -14.92
C LYS A 155 -16.01 9.20 -13.55
N TYR A 156 -14.89 8.51 -13.41
CA TYR A 156 -14.17 8.34 -12.14
C TYR A 156 -12.91 9.20 -11.98
N LEU A 157 -12.62 10.14 -12.88
CA LEU A 157 -11.40 10.97 -12.81
C LEU A 157 -11.34 11.94 -11.61
N ARG A 158 -12.51 12.25 -11.04
CA ARG A 158 -12.67 13.11 -9.86
C ARG A 158 -13.08 12.33 -8.61
N LEU A 159 -13.19 11.01 -8.71
CA LEU A 159 -13.37 10.15 -7.54
C LEU A 159 -12.05 10.10 -6.79
N GLU A 160 -12.05 10.57 -5.54
CA GLU A 160 -10.94 10.32 -4.64
C GLU A 160 -10.72 8.82 -4.53
N SER A 161 -9.51 8.36 -4.80
CA SER A 161 -9.20 6.93 -4.81
C SER A 161 -7.74 6.69 -4.42
N LYS A 162 -7.51 5.61 -3.67
CA LYS A 162 -6.16 5.16 -3.27
C LYS A 162 -6.11 3.68 -2.89
N SER A 163 -4.94 3.22 -2.45
CA SER A 163 -4.78 1.97 -1.70
C SER A 163 -5.23 0.69 -2.44
N GLY A 164 -4.79 0.53 -3.70
CA GLY A 164 -5.17 -0.59 -4.57
C GLY A 164 -4.46 -1.91 -4.29
N ALA A 165 -5.13 -2.84 -3.63
CA ALA A 165 -4.68 -4.20 -3.34
C ALA A 165 -5.14 -5.19 -4.44
N ILE A 166 -4.27 -5.43 -5.43
CA ILE A 166 -4.52 -6.38 -6.52
C ILE A 166 -4.54 -7.83 -6.00
N LEU A 167 -5.48 -8.64 -6.51
CA LEU A 167 -5.60 -10.06 -6.20
C LEU A 167 -4.47 -10.89 -6.83
N CYS A 168 -3.79 -11.66 -5.99
CA CYS A 168 -2.64 -12.48 -6.35
C CYS A 168 -2.80 -13.93 -5.91
N ARG A 169 -2.00 -14.81 -6.51
CA ARG A 169 -1.68 -16.14 -5.99
C ARG A 169 -0.20 -16.19 -5.62
N VAL A 170 0.15 -17.08 -4.70
CA VAL A 170 1.54 -17.31 -4.31
C VAL A 170 2.20 -18.32 -5.25
N VAL A 171 3.36 -17.97 -5.81
CA VAL A 171 4.19 -18.86 -6.64
C VAL A 171 5.62 -18.84 -6.09
N GLY A 172 5.98 -19.84 -5.29
CA GLY A 172 7.23 -19.80 -4.53
C GLY A 172 7.24 -18.60 -3.58
N ASP A 173 8.22 -17.71 -3.74
CA ASP A 173 8.37 -16.48 -2.98
C ASP A 173 7.74 -15.24 -3.70
N HIS A 174 6.99 -15.47 -4.78
CA HIS A 174 6.41 -14.40 -5.61
C HIS A 174 4.90 -14.25 -5.40
N LEU A 175 4.42 -13.00 -5.47
CA LEU A 175 2.99 -12.67 -5.52
C LEU A 175 2.60 -12.33 -6.96
N VAL A 176 1.95 -13.29 -7.62
CA VAL A 176 1.59 -13.19 -9.04
C VAL A 176 0.13 -12.81 -9.18
N ALA A 177 -0.17 -11.69 -9.83
CA ALA A 177 -1.51 -11.25 -10.16
C ALA A 177 -2.29 -12.38 -10.84
N THR A 178 -3.51 -12.64 -10.37
CA THR A 178 -4.30 -13.79 -10.83
C THR A 178 -5.71 -13.39 -11.21
N LYS A 179 -6.22 -14.05 -12.25
CA LYS A 179 -7.60 -13.88 -12.68
C LYS A 179 -8.55 -14.75 -11.88
N VAL A 180 -9.75 -14.25 -11.61
CA VAL A 180 -10.92 -15.01 -11.14
C VAL A 180 -12.06 -14.69 -12.09
N ASN A 181 -12.71 -15.73 -12.63
CA ASN A 181 -13.75 -15.59 -13.65
C ASN A 181 -13.31 -14.74 -14.88
N GLY A 182 -12.06 -14.94 -15.33
CA GLY A 182 -11.52 -14.30 -16.54
C GLY A 182 -11.03 -12.86 -16.38
N LYS A 183 -11.18 -12.24 -15.20
CA LYS A 183 -10.75 -10.85 -14.92
C LYS A 183 -9.72 -10.80 -13.80
N TYR A 184 -8.82 -9.82 -13.84
CA TYR A 184 -8.05 -9.40 -12.66
C TYR A 184 -8.96 -8.60 -11.73
N TRP A 185 -8.67 -8.64 -10.43
CA TRP A 185 -9.46 -8.01 -9.38
C TRP A 185 -8.56 -7.15 -8.49
N MET A 186 -9.10 -6.03 -8.02
CA MET A 186 -8.44 -5.13 -7.08
C MET A 186 -9.44 -4.66 -6.04
N TYR A 187 -9.11 -4.86 -4.76
CA TYR A 187 -9.75 -4.21 -3.63
C TYR A 187 -9.07 -2.87 -3.42
N PHE A 188 -9.79 -1.78 -3.24
CA PHE A 188 -9.17 -0.46 -3.11
C PHE A 188 -9.96 0.47 -2.20
N ASP A 189 -9.37 1.63 -1.94
CA ASP A 189 -9.98 2.79 -1.32
C ASP A 189 -10.08 2.83 0.22
N VAL A 190 -10.52 4.00 0.70
CA VAL A 190 -10.79 4.41 2.08
C VAL A 190 -11.92 5.47 2.03
N PRO A 191 -12.88 5.55 2.98
CA PRO A 191 -13.01 4.79 4.23
C PRO A 191 -13.73 3.44 4.09
N ASP A 192 -14.18 3.11 2.89
CA ASP A 192 -14.76 1.82 2.53
C ASP A 192 -13.84 1.11 1.54
N ILE A 193 -13.81 -0.23 1.58
CA ILE A 193 -13.18 -0.99 0.51
C ILE A 193 -14.17 -1.11 -0.65
N LEU A 194 -13.76 -0.57 -1.78
CA LEU A 194 -14.37 -0.72 -3.09
C LEU A 194 -13.69 -1.85 -3.87
N ILE A 195 -14.26 -2.23 -5.01
CA ILE A 195 -13.70 -3.28 -5.85
C ILE A 195 -13.74 -2.92 -7.34
N ALA A 196 -12.69 -3.27 -8.07
CA ALA A 196 -12.55 -3.04 -9.50
C ALA A 196 -12.05 -4.29 -10.24
N THR A 197 -12.30 -4.33 -11.55
CA THR A 197 -11.80 -5.38 -12.45
C THR A 197 -10.94 -4.82 -13.57
N SER A 198 -10.07 -5.64 -14.13
CA SER A 198 -9.23 -5.29 -15.27
C SER A 198 -8.95 -6.51 -16.15
N ASP A 199 -8.68 -6.27 -17.44
CA ASP A 199 -8.19 -7.28 -18.37
C ASP A 199 -6.65 -7.33 -18.48
N ASP A 200 -5.98 -6.21 -18.21
CA ASP A 200 -4.57 -5.95 -18.54
C ASP A 200 -3.71 -5.43 -17.37
N LEU A 201 -4.32 -5.25 -16.18
CA LEU A 201 -3.75 -4.69 -14.95
C LEU A 201 -3.43 -3.19 -15.00
N ILE A 202 -3.74 -2.51 -16.10
CA ILE A 202 -3.47 -1.09 -16.31
C ILE A 202 -4.77 -0.29 -16.25
N HIS A 203 -5.76 -0.70 -17.03
CA HIS A 203 -7.07 -0.05 -17.09
C HIS A 203 -8.04 -0.81 -16.19
N TRP A 204 -8.60 -0.11 -15.22
CA TRP A 204 -9.48 -0.69 -14.21
C TRP A 204 -10.88 -0.10 -14.29
N THR A 205 -11.88 -0.92 -14.05
CA THR A 205 -13.29 -0.53 -13.98
C THR A 205 -13.82 -0.84 -12.59
N PRO A 206 -14.16 0.19 -11.77
CA PRO A 206 -14.89 -0.01 -10.53
C PRO A 206 -16.21 -0.75 -10.78
N LEU A 207 -16.55 -1.70 -9.92
CA LEU A 207 -17.88 -2.27 -9.93
C LEU A 207 -18.87 -1.26 -9.36
N GLU A 208 -20.11 -1.31 -9.82
CA GLU A 208 -21.18 -0.44 -9.36
C GLU A 208 -22.28 -1.26 -8.66
N ASP A 209 -22.96 -0.62 -7.71
CA ASP A 209 -24.22 -1.09 -7.14
C ASP A 209 -25.40 -0.81 -8.10
N ASP A 210 -26.61 -1.24 -7.71
CA ASP A 210 -27.83 -1.05 -8.51
C ASP A 210 -28.19 0.42 -8.75
N ASN A 211 -27.54 1.37 -8.05
CA ASN A 211 -27.73 2.81 -8.20
C ASN A 211 -26.60 3.48 -9.01
N GLY A 212 -25.70 2.71 -9.60
CA GLY A 212 -24.56 3.22 -10.38
C GLY A 212 -23.45 3.85 -9.52
N LYS A 213 -23.40 3.56 -8.22
CA LYS A 213 -22.34 4.02 -7.31
C LYS A 213 -21.28 2.94 -7.14
N PRO A 214 -20.00 3.31 -6.89
CA PRO A 214 -18.96 2.31 -6.62
C PRO A 214 -19.37 1.32 -5.52
N LEU A 215 -19.24 0.03 -5.83
CA LEU A 215 -19.67 -1.07 -4.98
C LEU A 215 -18.76 -1.21 -3.76
N LYS A 216 -19.34 -1.03 -2.58
CA LYS A 216 -18.68 -1.27 -1.29
C LYS A 216 -18.71 -2.75 -0.94
N VAL A 217 -17.55 -3.35 -0.68
CA VAL A 217 -17.41 -4.77 -0.31
C VAL A 217 -16.95 -4.97 1.13
N LEU A 218 -16.46 -3.92 1.78
CA LEU A 218 -16.18 -3.88 3.22
C LEU A 218 -16.33 -2.44 3.73
N SER A 219 -17.06 -2.26 4.83
CA SER A 219 -17.30 -0.95 5.44
C SER A 219 -16.93 -0.94 6.94
N PRO A 220 -16.66 0.24 7.51
CA PRO A 220 -16.47 0.40 8.94
C PRO A 220 -17.70 -0.09 9.72
N ARG A 221 -17.50 -0.55 10.96
CA ARG A 221 -18.59 -1.04 11.82
C ARG A 221 -18.49 -0.48 13.26
N PRO A 222 -19.57 0.10 13.80
CA PRO A 222 -19.60 0.56 15.20
C PRO A 222 -19.27 -0.55 16.21
N GLY A 223 -18.50 -0.20 17.25
CA GLY A 223 -18.11 -1.07 18.36
C GLY A 223 -16.86 -1.94 18.12
N TRP A 224 -16.17 -1.76 16.99
CA TRP A 224 -14.98 -2.55 16.62
C TRP A 224 -13.78 -1.66 16.33
N PHE A 225 -12.60 -2.27 16.20
CA PHE A 225 -11.36 -1.56 15.87
C PHE A 225 -11.37 -0.92 14.47
N ASP A 226 -12.20 -1.44 13.57
CA ASP A 226 -12.43 -0.96 12.20
C ASP A 226 -13.73 -0.16 12.11
N SER A 227 -13.87 0.85 12.97
CA SER A 227 -15.10 1.63 13.19
C SER A 227 -15.10 3.01 12.53
N TRP A 228 -13.93 3.57 12.25
CA TRP A 228 -13.81 4.86 11.55
C TRP A 228 -13.58 4.68 10.06
N LEU A 229 -12.65 3.80 9.68
CA LEU A 229 -12.32 3.51 8.30
C LEU A 229 -11.81 2.06 8.15
N VAL A 230 -11.95 1.56 6.93
CA VAL A 230 -11.19 0.43 6.40
C VAL A 230 -10.46 0.88 5.14
N GLU A 231 -9.22 0.44 4.97
CA GLU A 231 -8.38 0.86 3.86
C GLU A 231 -7.56 -0.31 3.31
N GLY A 232 -7.43 -0.40 1.99
CA GLY A 232 -6.70 -1.48 1.33
C GLY A 232 -5.25 -1.58 1.83
N GLY A 233 -4.82 -2.78 2.25
CA GLY A 233 -3.44 -3.02 2.70
C GLY A 233 -2.56 -3.57 1.57
N PRO A 234 -1.76 -4.63 1.81
CA PRO A 234 -0.98 -5.29 0.76
C PRO A 234 -1.86 -5.99 -0.28
N PRO A 235 -1.29 -6.45 -1.41
CA PRO A 235 -1.99 -7.29 -2.39
C PRO A 235 -2.80 -8.43 -1.75
N ALA A 236 -4.03 -8.62 -2.20
CA ALA A 236 -4.91 -9.65 -1.69
C ALA A 236 -4.44 -11.04 -2.14
N ILE A 237 -4.60 -12.06 -1.30
CA ILE A 237 -4.06 -13.40 -1.56
C ILE A 237 -5.19 -14.40 -1.75
N LEU A 238 -5.27 -15.00 -2.94
CA LEU A 238 -6.10 -16.17 -3.21
C LEU A 238 -5.51 -17.40 -2.52
N THR A 239 -6.32 -18.04 -1.68
CA THR A 239 -5.99 -19.28 -0.97
C THR A 239 -7.03 -20.35 -1.25
N SER A 240 -6.76 -21.59 -0.83
CA SER A 240 -7.75 -22.67 -0.87
C SER A 240 -8.98 -22.44 0.04
N ARG A 241 -8.92 -21.46 0.94
CA ARG A 241 -10.02 -21.12 1.87
C ARG A 241 -10.81 -19.88 1.46
N GLY A 242 -10.39 -19.19 0.39
CA GLY A 242 -10.93 -17.89 0.02
C GLY A 242 -9.83 -16.88 -0.29
N ILE A 243 -10.25 -15.67 -0.63
CA ILE A 243 -9.38 -14.52 -0.85
C ILE A 243 -9.17 -13.81 0.49
N VAL A 244 -7.92 -13.69 0.92
CA VAL A 244 -7.54 -12.99 2.14
C VAL A 244 -7.10 -11.57 1.78
N LEU A 245 -7.79 -10.57 2.30
CA LEU A 245 -7.40 -9.16 2.25
C LEU A 245 -6.89 -8.75 3.62
N LEU A 246 -5.61 -8.37 3.72
CA LEU A 246 -5.13 -7.59 4.86
C LEU A 246 -5.50 -6.14 4.61
N TYR A 247 -6.07 -5.49 5.63
CA TYR A 247 -6.54 -4.11 5.52
C TYR A 247 -6.12 -3.29 6.74
N ASN A 248 -6.06 -1.98 6.56
CA ASN A 248 -5.82 -0.98 7.60
C ASN A 248 -7.16 -0.52 8.17
N ALA A 249 -7.21 -0.31 9.48
CA ALA A 249 -8.43 0.01 10.20
C ALA A 249 -8.19 1.14 11.19
N GLY A 250 -9.06 2.15 11.16
CA GLY A 250 -9.05 3.25 12.13
C GLY A 250 -10.11 3.06 13.21
N ASN A 251 -9.74 3.32 14.46
CA ASN A 251 -10.66 3.26 15.60
C ASN A 251 -11.39 4.60 15.82
N SER A 252 -12.72 4.61 15.82
CA SER A 252 -13.53 5.82 16.02
C SER A 252 -13.46 6.34 17.47
N ALA A 253 -13.37 7.65 17.64
CA ALA A 253 -13.45 8.31 18.95
C ALA A 253 -14.79 8.10 19.67
N THR A 254 -15.88 7.99 18.90
CA THR A 254 -17.25 8.03 19.41
C THR A 254 -17.94 6.67 19.37
N HIS A 255 -17.59 5.82 18.41
CA HIS A 255 -18.25 4.53 18.20
C HIS A 255 -17.25 3.39 18.01
N GLY A 256 -16.01 3.55 18.51
CA GLY A 256 -14.95 2.55 18.36
C GLY A 256 -14.91 1.50 19.46
N ASP A 257 -13.90 0.63 19.38
CA ASP A 257 -13.56 -0.29 20.46
C ASP A 257 -12.92 0.52 21.61
N PRO A 258 -13.55 0.60 22.79
CA PRO A 258 -13.05 1.41 23.90
C PRO A 258 -11.74 0.87 24.50
N ARG A 259 -11.32 -0.35 24.12
CA ARG A 259 -10.05 -0.96 24.55
C ARG A 259 -8.85 -0.46 23.73
N LEU A 260 -9.09 0.32 22.67
CA LEU A 260 -8.06 0.85 21.77
C LEU A 260 -8.02 2.38 21.84
N PRO A 261 -6.84 3.00 21.66
CA PRO A 261 -6.76 4.45 21.56
C PRO A 261 -7.63 5.00 20.42
N THR A 262 -8.13 6.21 20.60
CA THR A 262 -8.85 6.96 19.57
C THR A 262 -7.97 7.16 18.34
N HIS A 263 -8.55 6.95 17.15
CA HIS A 263 -7.91 7.10 15.84
C HIS A 263 -6.66 6.24 15.60
N VAL A 264 -6.33 5.29 16.49
CA VAL A 264 -5.23 4.37 16.22
C VAL A 264 -5.49 3.59 14.93
N TYR A 265 -4.45 3.45 14.11
CA TYR A 265 -4.48 2.59 12.93
C TYR A 265 -3.91 1.21 13.28
N ALA A 266 -4.68 0.17 12.99
CA ALA A 266 -4.33 -1.22 13.24
C ALA A 266 -4.65 -2.09 12.00
N GLY A 267 -4.06 -3.29 11.93
CA GLY A 267 -4.28 -4.20 10.81
C GLY A 267 -5.39 -5.23 11.09
N GLY A 268 -6.31 -5.38 10.14
CA GLY A 268 -7.36 -6.41 10.10
C GLY A 268 -7.16 -7.42 8.97
N GLN A 269 -7.95 -8.49 8.98
CA GLN A 269 -8.04 -9.43 7.85
C GLN A 269 -9.50 -9.71 7.49
N ALA A 270 -9.82 -9.66 6.21
CA ALA A 270 -11.10 -10.04 5.64
C ALA A 270 -10.93 -11.27 4.73
N LEU A 271 -11.92 -12.16 4.75
CA LEU A 271 -11.99 -13.36 3.92
C LEU A 271 -13.16 -13.21 2.96
N PHE A 272 -12.89 -13.23 1.66
CA PHE A 272 -13.88 -13.24 0.58
C PHE A 272 -13.95 -14.61 -0.09
N ASP A 273 -15.05 -14.91 -0.76
CA ASP A 273 -15.23 -16.16 -1.51
C ASP A 273 -14.24 -16.26 -2.68
N ALA A 274 -13.57 -17.41 -2.81
CA ALA A 274 -12.58 -17.65 -3.86
C ALA A 274 -13.13 -17.56 -5.28
N ARG A 275 -14.43 -17.79 -5.47
CA ARG A 275 -15.12 -17.77 -6.76
C ARG A 275 -15.96 -16.52 -6.96
N ASN A 276 -16.25 -15.80 -5.88
CA ASN A 276 -17.00 -14.55 -5.92
C ASN A 276 -16.29 -13.48 -5.08
N PRO A 277 -15.36 -12.71 -5.69
CA PRO A 277 -14.55 -11.72 -4.97
C PRO A 277 -15.33 -10.61 -4.26
N VAL A 278 -16.61 -10.38 -4.58
CA VAL A 278 -17.45 -9.39 -3.88
C VAL A 278 -18.08 -9.94 -2.60
N ARG A 279 -18.11 -11.27 -2.42
CA ARG A 279 -18.81 -11.91 -1.29
C ARG A 279 -17.90 -12.02 -0.07
N LEU A 280 -18.08 -11.12 0.90
CA LEU A 280 -17.45 -11.23 2.21
C LEU A 280 -17.98 -12.47 2.97
N ILE A 281 -17.06 -13.30 3.46
CA ILE A 281 -17.35 -14.49 4.28
C ILE A 281 -17.15 -14.17 5.77
N ALA A 282 -16.01 -13.56 6.11
CA ALA A 282 -15.66 -13.26 7.49
C ALA A 282 -14.66 -12.10 7.55
N ARG A 283 -14.54 -11.46 8.71
CA ARG A 283 -13.44 -10.57 9.05
C ARG A 283 -13.03 -10.72 10.51
N THR A 284 -11.78 -10.41 10.82
CA THR A 284 -11.24 -10.52 12.18
C THR A 284 -12.03 -9.68 13.17
N ARG A 285 -12.11 -10.15 14.42
CA ARG A 285 -12.79 -9.46 15.53
C ARG A 285 -11.86 -8.51 16.30
N GLU A 286 -10.56 -8.78 16.24
CA GLU A 286 -9.51 -7.98 16.86
C GLU A 286 -8.42 -7.72 15.82
N PRO A 287 -7.65 -6.62 15.97
CA PRO A 287 -6.53 -6.36 15.07
C PRO A 287 -5.45 -7.42 15.25
N PHE A 288 -4.89 -7.92 14.15
CA PHE A 288 -3.79 -8.89 14.20
C PHE A 288 -2.42 -8.21 14.41
N ILE A 289 -2.34 -6.91 14.12
CA ILE A 289 -1.20 -6.04 14.38
C ILE A 289 -1.73 -4.66 14.80
N ARG A 290 -1.07 -4.04 15.78
CA ARG A 290 -1.36 -2.70 16.29
C ARG A 290 -0.08 -2.05 16.85
N PRO A 291 -0.07 -0.73 17.12
CA PRO A 291 1.05 -0.06 17.76
C PRO A 291 1.38 -0.62 19.16
N THR A 292 2.51 -1.31 19.27
CA THR A 292 3.07 -1.83 20.52
C THR A 292 4.43 -1.24 20.83
N GLU A 293 5.22 -0.92 19.81
CA GLU A 293 6.60 -0.47 19.96
C GLU A 293 6.71 1.07 20.00
N PRO A 294 7.78 1.63 20.62
CA PRO A 294 7.96 3.09 20.70
C PRO A 294 7.97 3.79 19.34
N TYR A 295 8.56 3.17 18.32
CA TYR A 295 8.64 3.71 16.96
C TYR A 295 7.29 3.73 16.22
N GLU A 296 6.28 3.00 16.72
CA GLU A 296 4.93 2.92 16.14
C GLU A 296 3.95 3.90 16.78
N ARG A 297 4.30 4.42 17.97
CA ARG A 297 3.47 5.33 18.78
C ARG A 297 3.94 6.78 18.70
N SER A 298 5.02 7.05 17.99
CA SER A 298 5.60 8.40 17.87
C SER A 298 6.17 8.66 16.48
N GLY A 299 5.71 9.76 15.88
CA GLY A 299 6.03 10.18 14.52
C GLY A 299 5.11 11.32 14.08
N GLN A 300 4.97 11.50 12.76
CA GLN A 300 4.06 12.47 12.15
C GLN A 300 2.60 12.18 12.49
N TYR A 301 2.22 10.90 12.60
CA TYR A 301 0.91 10.47 13.08
C TYR A 301 0.94 10.21 14.59
N VAL A 302 0.42 11.15 15.37
CA VAL A 302 0.64 11.22 16.83
C VAL A 302 -0.12 10.15 17.62
N GLU A 303 -1.20 9.62 17.08
CA GLU A 303 -2.00 8.56 17.69
C GLU A 303 -1.38 7.16 17.48
N GLY A 304 -0.36 7.07 16.63
CA GLY A 304 0.35 5.85 16.29
C GLY A 304 -0.35 5.02 15.20
N THR A 305 0.46 4.41 14.33
CA THR A 305 -0.03 3.57 13.23
C THR A 305 0.86 2.35 13.01
N THR A 306 0.24 1.24 12.60
CA THR A 306 0.89 0.12 11.93
C THR A 306 0.21 -0.10 10.58
N PHE A 307 0.53 0.75 9.60
CA PHE A 307 -0.12 0.77 8.29
C PHE A 307 0.45 -0.34 7.39
N VAL A 308 -0.27 -1.46 7.28
CA VAL A 308 0.15 -2.65 6.54
C VAL A 308 0.05 -2.44 5.03
N GLU A 309 1.13 -2.74 4.30
CA GLU A 309 1.18 -2.36 2.88
C GLU A 309 2.06 -3.27 2.01
N GLY A 310 3.18 -3.78 2.55
CA GLY A 310 4.05 -4.72 1.84
C GLY A 310 3.96 -6.11 2.45
N LEU A 311 3.72 -7.15 1.65
CA LEU A 311 3.68 -8.53 2.15
C LEU A 311 4.38 -9.45 1.15
N VAL A 312 5.37 -10.23 1.60
CA VAL A 312 6.06 -11.20 0.76
C VAL A 312 6.27 -12.54 1.48
N PRO A 313 6.09 -13.68 0.79
CA PRO A 313 6.71 -14.92 1.20
C PRO A 313 8.21 -14.84 0.87
N PHE A 314 9.07 -15.18 1.82
CA PHE A 314 10.51 -15.16 1.62
C PHE A 314 11.16 -16.22 2.51
N ARG A 315 11.90 -17.17 1.94
CA ARG A 315 12.67 -18.17 2.70
C ARG A 315 11.82 -18.89 3.77
N GLY A 316 10.62 -19.33 3.37
CA GLY A 316 9.73 -20.14 4.21
C GLY A 316 8.97 -19.38 5.31
N ARG A 317 9.04 -18.05 5.33
CA ARG A 317 8.25 -17.19 6.23
C ARG A 317 7.55 -16.09 5.43
N TRP A 318 6.55 -15.47 6.05
CA TRP A 318 5.96 -14.24 5.56
C TRP A 318 6.61 -13.04 6.24
N LEU A 319 6.95 -12.03 5.46
CA LEU A 319 7.43 -10.74 5.91
C LEU A 319 6.37 -9.69 5.57
N LEU A 320 5.85 -9.03 6.60
CA LEU A 320 4.90 -7.94 6.50
C LEU A 320 5.61 -6.63 6.82
N TYR A 321 5.71 -5.75 5.83
CA TYR A 321 6.25 -4.41 5.96
C TYR A 321 5.11 -3.41 6.11
N TYR A 322 5.30 -2.45 7.02
CA TYR A 322 4.26 -1.51 7.40
C TYR A 322 4.84 -0.14 7.75
N GLY A 323 4.08 0.92 7.46
CA GLY A 323 4.37 2.27 7.92
C GLY A 323 4.14 2.41 9.42
N THR A 324 4.98 3.18 10.10
CA THR A 324 4.92 3.37 11.56
C THR A 324 4.89 4.85 11.91
N ALA A 325 3.80 5.28 12.55
CA ALA A 325 3.54 6.68 12.90
C ALA A 325 3.79 7.69 11.75
N ASP A 326 3.54 7.31 10.50
CA ASP A 326 3.85 8.09 9.28
C ASP A 326 5.30 8.62 9.26
N SER A 327 6.27 7.80 9.66
CA SER A 327 7.66 8.28 9.81
C SER A 327 8.72 7.25 9.47
N ARG A 328 8.46 5.97 9.73
CA ARG A 328 9.45 4.88 9.56
C ARG A 328 8.79 3.64 8.95
N VAL A 329 9.61 2.69 8.52
CA VAL A 329 9.15 1.36 8.10
C VAL A 329 9.47 0.33 9.17
N GLY A 330 8.49 -0.47 9.55
CA GLY A 330 8.66 -1.66 10.38
C GLY A 330 8.48 -2.96 9.58
N VAL A 331 8.96 -4.06 10.14
CA VAL A 331 8.72 -5.42 9.64
C VAL A 331 8.20 -6.34 10.74
N ALA A 332 7.23 -7.18 10.40
CA ALA A 332 6.74 -8.29 11.21
C ALA A 332 6.89 -9.60 10.43
N THR A 333 7.23 -10.68 11.14
CA THR A 333 7.48 -11.98 10.54
C THR A 333 6.47 -13.02 11.02
N TRP A 334 6.06 -13.93 10.14
CA TRP A 334 5.26 -15.09 10.50
C TRP A 334 5.74 -16.34 9.77
N ALA A 335 6.10 -17.38 10.51
CA ALA A 335 6.44 -18.68 9.95
C ALA A 335 5.22 -19.60 10.04
N PRO A 336 4.73 -20.18 8.92
CA PRO A 336 3.74 -21.23 8.97
C PRO A 336 4.29 -22.40 9.81
N LYS A 337 3.53 -22.86 10.82
CA LYS A 337 3.86 -24.13 11.48
C LYS A 337 3.80 -25.23 10.43
N GLY A 338 4.86 -26.02 10.33
CA GLY A 338 5.17 -26.88 9.17
C GLY A 338 3.96 -27.56 8.55
N ARG A 339 3.81 -27.43 7.22
CA ARG A 339 3.13 -28.46 6.44
C ARG A 339 3.92 -29.75 6.70
N LYS A 340 3.33 -30.70 7.44
CA LYS A 340 3.76 -32.09 7.30
C LYS A 340 3.70 -32.36 5.79
N ARG A 341 4.87 -32.61 5.20
CA ARG A 341 4.98 -33.02 3.81
C ARG A 341 4.19 -34.30 3.59
#